data_AF-A0A1L8CZE3-F1
#
_entry.id   AF-A0A1L8CZE3-F1
#
_cell.length_a   1.000
_cell.length_b   1.000
_cell.length_c   1.000
_cell.angle_alpha   90.00
_cell.angle_beta   90.00
_cell.angle_gamma   90.00
#
_symmetry.space_group_name_H-M   'P 1'
#
loop_
_entity.id
_entity.type
_entity.pdbx_description
1 polymer ?
#
loop_
_entity_poly.entity_id
_entity_poly.type
_entity_poly.pdbx_seq_one_letter_code
_entity_poly.pdbx_strand_id
1 'polypeptide(L)' 'MDRGHVAMFEPTVTFEIEMVKGFSNILFGGEGLFLATLKGPGKVWLQSLPIENLAARLIPYLPASKGD' A
#
# COMPACT_ATOMS: atom_id res chain seq x y z
N MET A 1 -6.55 -1.84 -4.01
CA MET A 1 -5.61 -0.78 -3.58
C MET A 1 -4.92 -1.31 -2.35
N ASP A 2 -3.59 -1.33 -2.40
CA ASP A 2 -2.78 -1.72 -1.24
C ASP A 2 -2.96 -0.69 -0.10
N ARG A 3 -2.88 -1.16 1.15
CA ARG A 3 -3.24 -0.39 2.37
C ARG A 3 -2.44 0.92 2.48
N GLY A 4 -1.18 0.90 2.04
CA GLY A 4 -0.28 2.05 2.11
C GLY A 4 -0.67 3.25 1.24
N HIS A 5 -1.62 3.07 0.32
CA HIS A 5 -2.04 4.12 -0.60
C HIS A 5 -3.21 4.97 -0.08
N VAL A 6 -3.83 4.63 1.05
CA VAL A 6 -4.85 5.48 1.69
C VAL A 6 -4.16 6.35 2.74
N ALA A 7 -4.13 7.67 2.51
CA ALA A 7 -3.51 8.62 3.43
C ALA A 7 -4.48 9.05 4.54
N MET A 8 -5.70 9.45 4.15
CA MET A 8 -6.73 9.94 5.07
C MET A 8 -8.12 9.78 4.45
N PHE A 9 -9.14 9.71 5.28
CA PHE A 9 -10.55 9.73 4.87
C PHE A 9 -11.42 10.40 5.94
N GLU A 10 -12.56 10.96 5.52
CA GLU A 10 -13.51 11.59 6.44
C GLU A 10 -14.25 10.55 7.31
N PRO A 11 -14.73 10.91 8.52
CA PRO A 11 -15.41 9.97 9.42
C PRO A 11 -16.68 9.32 8.84
N THR A 12 -17.27 9.92 7.82
CA THR A 12 -18.44 9.41 7.09
C THR A 12 -18.10 8.33 6.07
N VAL A 13 -16.81 8.04 5.86
CA VAL A 13 -16.31 6.99 4.98
C VAL A 13 -15.92 5.78 5.82
N THR A 14 -16.53 4.63 5.56
CA THR A 14 -16.12 3.34 6.13
C THR A 14 -14.97 2.74 5.35
N PHE A 15 -14.01 2.16 6.08
CA PHE A 15 -12.80 1.56 5.54
C PHE A 15 -12.73 0.08 5.92
N GLU A 16 -12.76 -0.78 4.92
CA GLU A 16 -12.70 -2.24 5.08
C GLU A 16 -11.52 -2.79 4.28
N ILE A 17 -10.85 -3.80 4.82
CA ILE A 17 -9.73 -4.45 4.15
C ILE A 17 -9.99 -5.92 4.05
N GLU A 18 -10.02 -6.39 2.81
CA GLU A 18 -10.17 -7.80 2.48
C GLU A 18 -8.87 -8.32 1.90
N MET A 19 -8.42 -9.45 2.42
CA MET A 19 -7.33 -10.21 1.83
C MET A 19 -7.93 -11.10 0.75
N VAL A 20 -7.54 -10.89 -0.51
CA VAL A 20 -7.98 -11.76 -1.61
C VAL A 20 -7.21 -13.08 -1.47
N LYS A 21 -7.89 -14.14 -1.03
CA LYS A 21 -7.30 -15.48 -0.99
C LYS A 21 -7.34 -16.10 -2.39
N GLY A 22 -6.18 -16.33 -3.02
CA GLY A 22 -6.12 -17.04 -4.31
C GLY A 22 -4.82 -16.85 -5.09
N PHE A 23 -4.72 -17.59 -6.22
CA PHE A 23 -3.57 -17.67 -7.15
C PHE A 23 -3.05 -16.30 -7.64
N SER A 24 -3.84 -15.24 -7.55
CA SER A 24 -3.43 -13.87 -7.87
C SER A 24 -2.32 -13.30 -6.97
N ASN A 25 -2.12 -13.82 -5.74
CA ASN A 25 -0.96 -13.45 -4.90
C ASN A 25 0.39 -13.80 -5.57
N ILE A 26 0.41 -14.77 -6.50
CA ILE A 26 1.61 -15.22 -7.19
C ILE A 26 1.88 -14.34 -8.43
N LEU A 27 0.83 -13.83 -9.08
CA LEU A 27 0.93 -13.01 -10.31
C LEU A 27 1.47 -11.59 -10.06
N PHE A 28 1.41 -11.08 -8.82
CA PHE A 28 1.95 -9.78 -8.43
C PHE A 28 3.24 -9.89 -7.59
N GLY A 29 4.03 -10.95 -7.79
CA GLY A 29 5.38 -11.04 -7.21
C GLY A 29 5.45 -11.49 -5.76
N GLY A 30 4.41 -12.13 -5.22
CA GLY A 30 4.40 -12.69 -3.86
C GLY A 30 3.92 -11.73 -2.78
N GLU A 31 3.62 -10.47 -3.11
CA GLU A 31 2.94 -9.54 -2.21
C GLU A 31 1.44 -9.85 -2.23
N GLY A 32 0.86 -10.12 -1.06
CA GLY A 32 -0.56 -10.44 -0.94
C GLY A 32 -1.43 -9.30 -1.48
N LEU A 33 -2.42 -9.62 -2.33
CA LEU A 33 -3.32 -8.59 -2.85
C LEU A 33 -4.35 -8.22 -1.78
N PHE A 34 -4.14 -7.06 -1.15
CA PHE A 34 -5.13 -6.46 -0.25
C PHE A 34 -6.04 -5.53 -1.05
N LEU A 35 -7.35 -5.74 -0.91
CA LEU A 35 -8.37 -4.81 -1.41
C LEU A 35 -8.86 -3.96 -0.23
N ALA A 36 -8.40 -2.72 -0.18
CA ALA A 36 -9.04 -1.69 0.62
C ALA A 36 -10.32 -1.20 -0.09
N THR A 37 -11.45 -1.27 0.62
CA THR A 37 -12.75 -0.77 0.22
C THR A 37 -13.08 0.47 1.06
N LEU A 38 -13.35 1.59 0.38
CA LEU A 38 -13.79 2.84 0.99
C LEU A 38 -15.24 3.10 0.55
N LYS A 39 -16.17 3.27 1.49
CA LYS A 39 -17.60 3.44 1.19
C LYS A 39 -18.24 4.52 2.04
N GLY A 40 -19.07 5.36 1.43
CA GLY A 40 -19.79 6.43 2.12
C GLY A 40 -19.51 7.81 1.52
N PRO A 41 -20.34 8.80 1.84
CA PRO A 41 -20.14 10.16 1.36
C PRO A 41 -18.92 10.78 2.08
N GLY A 42 -18.09 11.50 1.35
CA GLY A 42 -16.97 12.23 1.93
C GLY A 42 -15.72 12.20 1.08
N LYS A 43 -14.67 12.83 1.57
CA LYS A 43 -13.37 12.92 0.91
C LYS A 43 -12.45 11.78 1.32
N VAL A 44 -11.70 11.30 0.34
CA VAL A 44 -10.60 10.35 0.50
C VAL A 44 -9.37 10.94 -0.13
N TRP A 45 -8.24 10.86 0.57
CA TRP A 45 -6.93 11.27 0.08
C TRP A 45 -6.08 10.03 -0.12
N LEU A 46 -5.55 9.89 -1.34
CA LEU A 46 -4.70 8.77 -1.72
C LEU A 46 -3.24 9.22 -1.82
N GLN A 47 -2.34 8.38 -1.31
CA GLN A 47 -0.91 8.49 -1.44
C GLN A 47 -0.46 7.70 -2.67
N SER A 48 0.12 8.38 -3.66
CA SER A 48 0.61 7.74 -4.88
C SER A 48 1.92 6.97 -4.68
N LEU A 49 2.74 7.42 -3.72
CA LEU A 49 4.02 6.81 -3.40
C LEU A 49 4.09 6.56 -1.89
N PRO A 50 3.60 5.41 -1.42
CA PRO A 50 3.79 4.99 -0.04
C PRO A 50 5.27 4.95 0.32
N ILE A 51 5.58 5.22 1.60
CA ILE A 51 6.97 5.38 2.04
C ILE A 51 7.78 4.08 1.87
N GLU A 52 7.13 2.93 1.98
CA GLU A 52 7.72 1.61 1.70
C GLU A 52 8.13 1.47 0.23
N ASN A 53 7.28 1.91 -0.71
CA ASN A 53 7.60 1.92 -2.14
C ASN A 53 8.72 2.91 -2.46
N LEU A 54 8.71 4.08 -1.80
CA LEU A 54 9.78 5.05 -1.92
C LEU A 54 11.11 4.45 -1.41
N ALA A 55 11.11 3.84 -0.24
CA ALA A 55 12.28 3.19 0.33
C ALA A 55 12.80 2.07 -0.56
N ALA A 56 11.92 1.18 -1.03
CA ALA A 56 12.28 0.10 -1.95
C ALA A 56 12.93 0.62 -3.25
N ARG A 57 12.45 1.75 -3.78
CA ARG A 57 13.02 2.41 -4.96
C ARG A 57 14.36 3.09 -4.68
N LEU A 58 14.59 3.53 -3.44
CA LEU A 58 15.85 4.18 -3.04
C LEU A 58 16.95 3.18 -2.69
N ILE A 59 16.61 2.01 -2.14
CA ILE A 59 17.57 0.98 -1.69
C ILE A 59 18.70 0.70 -2.71
N PRO A 60 18.44 0.52 -4.02
CA PRO A 60 19.50 0.26 -5.00
C PRO A 60 20.53 1.39 -5.16
N TYR A 61 20.18 2.60 -4.75
CA TYR A 61 21.01 3.80 -4.85
C TYR A 61 21.64 4.20 -3.51
N LEU A 62 21.26 3.56 -2.41
CA LEU A 62 21.86 3.83 -1.11
C LEU A 62 23.26 3.20 -1.06
N PRO A 63 24.26 3.91 -0.52
CA PRO A 63 25.57 3.33 -0.30
C PRO A 63 25.43 2.11 0.62
N ALA A 64 25.97 0.97 0.21
CA ALA A 64 26.08 -0.17 1.10
C ALA A 64 26.93 0.26 2.30
N SER A 65 26.37 0.16 3.50
CA SER A 65 27.13 0.26 4.74
C SER A 65 28.26 -0.76 4.67
N LYS A 66 29.47 -0.28 4.39
CA LYS A 66 30.69 -1.03 4.62
C LYS A 66 30.96 -0.86 6.11
N GLY A 67 30.40 -1.76 6.91
CA GLY A 67 30.70 -1.80 8.34
C GLY A 67 32.18 -2.11 8.52
N ASP A 68 32.87 -1.27 9.28
CA ASP A 68 34.16 -1.58 9.90
C ASP A 68 33.96 -2.48 11.12
#